data_AF-A0A3L7RQU4-F1
#
_entry.id   AF-A0A3L7RQU4-F1
#
_cell.length_a   1.000
_cell.length_b   1.000
_cell.length_c   1.000
_cell.angle_alpha   90.00
_cell.angle_beta   90.00
_cell.angle_gamma   90.00
#
_symmetry.space_group_name_H-M   'P 1'
#
loop_
_entity.id
_entity.type
_entity.pdbx_description
1 polymer ?
#
loop_
_entity_poly.entity_id
_entity_poly.type
_entity_poly.pdbx_seq_one_letter_code
_entity_poly.pdbx_strand_id
1 'polypeptide(L)'
;MLSFRLLPLILLAAVAVPFPSALAAGTARRPNILVIVADDLGYADPGFQGGRDVPTPRLDALAASGVRCTSGYVSGPYCSPTRAGLLTGRYQQRFGHEFNPGPP
;
A
#
# COMPACT_ATOMS: atom_id res chain seq x y z
N MET A 1 -59.11 34.22 -6.55
CA MET A 1 -58.04 35.23 -6.53
C MET A 1 -57.13 34.98 -5.34
N LEU A 2 -56.17 34.06 -5.45
CA LEU A 2 -55.03 33.99 -4.52
C LEU A 2 -53.77 33.87 -5.39
N SER A 3 -52.82 34.75 -5.10
CA SER A 3 -51.81 35.29 -6.00
C SER A 3 -50.58 34.36 -6.17
N PHE A 4 -50.32 33.94 -7.40
CA PHE A 4 -49.15 33.17 -7.87
C PHE A 4 -47.81 33.96 -7.83
N ARG A 5 -47.65 34.95 -6.92
CA ARG A 5 -46.51 35.89 -6.94
C ARG A 5 -45.39 35.60 -5.93
N LEU A 6 -45.49 34.54 -5.12
CA LEU A 6 -44.52 34.29 -4.03
C LEU A 6 -43.60 33.08 -4.27
N LEU A 7 -43.78 32.35 -5.38
CA LEU A 7 -42.99 31.16 -5.68
C LEU A 7 -41.51 31.41 -6.09
N PRO A 8 -41.07 32.58 -6.62
CA PRO A 8 -39.67 32.74 -7.01
C PRO A 8 -38.75 33.12 -5.85
N LEU A 9 -39.29 33.50 -4.68
CA LEU A 9 -38.46 33.92 -3.53
C LEU A 9 -37.89 32.76 -2.72
N ILE A 10 -38.54 31.59 -2.72
CA ILE A 10 -38.09 30.43 -1.94
C ILE A 10 -36.92 29.71 -2.63
N LEU A 11 -36.82 29.80 -3.96
CA LEU A 11 -35.73 29.18 -4.74
C LEU A 11 -34.41 29.97 -4.68
N LEU A 12 -34.43 31.25 -4.30
CA LEU A 12 -33.20 32.05 -4.22
C LEU A 12 -32.47 31.90 -2.87
N ALA A 13 -33.12 31.38 -1.83
CA ALA A 13 -32.53 31.18 -0.51
C ALA A 13 -31.74 29.86 -0.36
N ALA A 14 -31.82 28.95 -1.33
CA ALA A 14 -31.16 27.64 -1.26
C ALA A 14 -29.70 27.64 -1.78
N VAL A 15 -29.17 28.79 -2.22
CA VAL A 15 -27.87 28.89 -2.92
C VAL A 15 -26.74 29.46 -2.05
N ALA A 16 -26.94 29.58 -0.73
CA ALA A 16 -25.92 30.09 0.18
C ALA A 16 -25.51 29.08 1.26
N VAL A 17 -25.29 27.82 0.89
CA VAL A 17 -24.47 26.94 1.73
C VAL A 17 -23.01 27.31 1.45
N PRO A 18 -22.27 27.92 2.39
CA PRO A 18 -20.86 28.18 2.20
C PRO A 18 -20.18 26.82 2.01
N PHE A 19 -19.67 26.57 0.81
CA PHE A 19 -18.71 25.50 0.58
C PHE A 19 -17.56 25.74 1.56
N PRO A 20 -17.29 24.83 2.52
CA PRO A 20 -16.12 24.97 3.35
C PRO A 20 -14.92 25.01 2.43
N SER A 21 -14.24 26.17 2.36
CA SER A 21 -13.03 26.29 1.58
C SER A 21 -12.03 25.31 2.17
N ALA A 22 -11.72 24.24 1.42
CA ALA A 22 -10.68 23.29 1.76
C ALA A 22 -9.28 23.90 1.61
N LEU A 23 -9.10 25.18 1.97
CA LEU A 23 -7.82 25.88 2.02
C LEU A 23 -7.17 25.67 3.39
N ALA A 24 -6.83 24.43 3.65
CA ALA A 24 -5.77 24.08 4.59
C ALA A 24 -5.18 22.74 4.18
N ALA A 25 -4.81 22.61 2.90
CA ALA A 25 -3.78 21.64 2.53
C ALA A 25 -2.45 22.17 3.08
N GLY A 26 -2.24 22.03 4.40
CA GLY A 26 -0.90 22.06 4.95
C GLY A 26 -0.08 21.10 4.11
N THR A 27 1.12 21.52 3.69
CA THR A 27 1.98 20.70 2.82
C THR A 27 2.15 19.34 3.47
N ALA A 28 1.41 18.35 2.97
CA ALA A 28 1.39 17.03 3.57
C ALA A 28 2.84 16.54 3.55
N ARG A 29 3.43 16.42 4.74
CA ARG A 29 4.85 16.10 4.86
C ARG A 29 5.06 14.76 4.15
N ARG A 30 5.99 14.74 3.20
CA ARG A 30 6.30 13.51 2.45
C ARG A 30 6.60 12.40 3.45
N PRO A 31 5.93 11.23 3.35
CA PRO A 31 6.22 10.13 4.26
C PRO A 31 7.65 9.63 4.03
N ASN A 32 8.27 9.16 5.09
CA ASN A 32 9.48 8.35 4.97
C ASN A 32 9.06 6.93 4.62
N ILE A 33 9.73 6.31 3.65
CA ILE A 33 9.46 4.93 3.24
C ILE A 33 10.61 4.06 3.76
N LEU A 34 10.28 3.05 4.56
CA LEU A 34 11.21 2.02 5.03
C LEU A 34 10.83 0.69 4.38
N VAL A 35 11.74 0.12 3.59
CA VAL A 35 11.58 -1.20 2.98
C VAL A 35 12.44 -2.19 3.76
N ILE A 36 11.80 -3.17 4.39
CA ILE A 36 12.46 -4.27 5.11
C ILE A 36 12.29 -5.53 4.26
N VAL A 37 13.41 -6.20 3.93
CA VAL A 37 13.44 -7.44 3.16
C VAL A 37 14.15 -8.50 3.98
N ALA A 38 13.51 -9.65 4.19
CA ALA A 38 14.12 -10.82 4.80
C ALA A 38 14.55 -11.80 3.70
N ASP A 39 15.76 -12.36 3.83
CA ASP A 39 16.24 -13.41 2.92
C ASP A 39 15.71 -14.78 3.39
N ASP A 40 15.35 -15.64 2.45
CA ASP A 40 14.85 -17.00 2.68
C ASP A 40 13.72 -17.16 3.72
N LEU A 41 12.84 -16.15 3.86
CA LEU A 41 11.67 -16.24 4.74
C LEU A 41 10.53 -17.03 4.06
N GLY A 42 10.22 -18.21 4.60
CA GLY A 42 9.12 -19.05 4.17
C GLY A 42 7.75 -18.44 4.50
N TYR A 43 6.74 -18.79 3.70
CA TYR A 43 5.38 -18.26 3.86
C TYR A 43 4.78 -18.56 5.23
N ALA A 44 5.03 -19.75 5.78
CA ALA A 44 4.46 -20.21 7.05
C ALA A 44 5.39 -19.97 8.26
N ASP A 45 6.53 -19.32 8.07
CA ASP A 45 7.50 -19.08 9.14
C ASP A 45 7.01 -18.08 10.19
N PRO A 46 6.45 -16.90 9.83
CA PRO A 46 6.05 -15.92 10.83
C PRO A 46 4.71 -16.25 11.49
N GLY A 47 4.55 -15.80 12.74
CA GLY A 47 3.34 -16.00 13.54
C GLY A 47 2.08 -15.47 12.86
N PHE A 48 2.15 -14.30 12.22
CA PHE A 48 1.03 -13.76 11.46
C PHE A 48 0.58 -14.62 10.27
N GLN A 49 1.38 -15.60 9.81
CA GLN A 49 0.99 -16.60 8.79
C GLN A 49 0.69 -17.98 9.37
N GLY A 50 0.63 -18.10 10.70
CA GLY A 50 0.35 -19.36 11.39
C GLY A 50 1.60 -20.15 11.82
N GLY A 51 2.80 -19.60 11.63
CA GLY A 51 4.05 -20.16 12.14
C GLY A 51 4.06 -20.27 13.66
N ARG A 52 4.69 -21.33 14.18
CA ARG A 52 4.73 -21.63 15.63
C ARG A 52 6.13 -21.89 16.17
N ASP A 53 7.12 -22.08 15.30
CA ASP A 53 8.46 -22.49 15.71
C ASP A 53 9.27 -21.32 16.30
N VAL A 54 9.13 -20.13 15.72
CA VAL A 54 9.85 -18.92 16.15
C VAL A 54 8.86 -17.79 16.46
N PRO A 55 8.85 -17.25 17.70
CA PRO A 55 8.00 -16.11 18.03
C PRO A 55 8.39 -14.84 17.27
N THR A 56 7.43 -14.19 16.59
CA THR A 56 7.65 -12.95 15.82
C THR A 56 6.79 -11.76 16.29
N PRO A 57 6.70 -11.45 17.61
CA PRO A 57 5.68 -10.55 18.15
C PRO A 57 5.72 -9.12 17.58
N ARG A 58 6.89 -8.64 17.16
CA ARG A 58 7.02 -7.31 16.53
C ARG A 58 6.53 -7.29 15.08
N LEU A 59 6.76 -8.36 14.34
CA LEU A 59 6.24 -8.50 12.98
C LEU A 59 4.73 -8.78 13.00
N ASP A 60 4.25 -9.54 13.98
CA ASP A 60 2.82 -9.82 14.16
C ASP A 60 2.05 -8.53 14.48
N ALA A 61 2.60 -7.68 15.37
CA ALA A 61 2.03 -6.37 15.66
C ALA A 61 2.02 -5.46 14.41
N LEU A 62 3.10 -5.47 13.63
CA LEU A 62 3.17 -4.71 12.37
C LEU A 62 2.09 -5.17 11.39
N ALA A 63 1.95 -6.49 11.20
CA ALA A 63 0.94 -7.09 10.32
C ALA A 63 -0.50 -6.80 10.77
N ALA A 64 -0.77 -6.79 12.07
CA ALA A 64 -2.08 -6.47 12.64
C ALA A 64 -2.44 -4.97 12.53
N SER A 65 -1.43 -4.09 12.56
CA SER A 65 -1.62 -2.63 12.45
C SER A 65 -1.70 -2.12 11.01
N GLY A 66 -1.50 -2.98 10.02
CA GLY A 66 -1.35 -2.60 8.61
C GLY A 66 -2.19 -3.44 7.66
N VAL A 67 -1.77 -3.44 6.39
CA VAL A 67 -2.36 -4.28 5.34
C VAL A 67 -1.46 -5.49 5.13
N ARG A 68 -2.07 -6.67 5.06
CA ARG A 68 -1.37 -7.96 4.92
C ARG A 68 -1.69 -8.58 3.56
N CYS A 69 -0.68 -8.76 2.73
CA CYS A 69 -0.81 -9.40 1.42
C CYS A 69 -0.65 -10.93 1.56
N THR A 70 -1.75 -11.66 1.79
CA THR A 70 -1.73 -13.12 1.97
C THR A 70 -1.44 -13.92 0.69
N SER A 71 -1.43 -13.24 -0.46
CA SER A 71 -1.06 -13.83 -1.76
C SER A 71 -0.02 -12.98 -2.47
N GLY A 72 1.03 -12.58 -1.73
CA GLY A 72 2.21 -11.92 -2.29
C GLY A 72 3.23 -12.94 -2.78
N TYR A 73 3.56 -12.92 -4.06
CA TYR A 73 4.50 -13.85 -4.69
C TYR A 73 5.80 -13.14 -5.10
N VAL A 74 6.91 -13.87 -4.98
CA VAL A 74 8.18 -13.49 -5.59
C VAL A 74 8.20 -13.89 -7.07
N SER A 75 8.93 -13.15 -7.90
CA SER A 75 9.01 -13.41 -9.35
C SER A 75 9.90 -14.60 -9.72
N GLY A 76 10.60 -15.20 -8.76
CA GLY A 76 11.42 -16.39 -8.95
C GLY A 76 12.00 -16.91 -7.62
N PRO A 77 12.64 -18.09 -7.60
CA PRO A 77 13.13 -18.72 -6.37
C PRO A 77 14.62 -18.43 -6.06
N TYR A 78 15.21 -17.39 -6.63
CA TYR A 78 16.64 -17.08 -6.47
C TYR A 78 16.88 -15.71 -5.84
N CYS A 79 17.74 -15.63 -4.83
CA CYS A 79 17.92 -14.42 -4.01
C CYS A 79 18.43 -13.21 -4.81
N SER A 80 19.48 -13.36 -5.64
CA SER A 80 20.02 -12.23 -6.41
C SER A 80 19.06 -11.76 -7.52
N PRO A 81 18.49 -12.67 -8.35
CA PRO A 81 17.42 -12.35 -9.30
C PRO A 81 16.23 -11.61 -8.69
N THR A 82 15.64 -12.08 -7.57
CA THR A 82 14.45 -11.45 -6.97
C THR A 82 14.75 -10.06 -6.40
N ARG A 83 15.91 -9.86 -5.76
CA ARG A 83 16.32 -8.54 -5.27
C ARG A 83 16.55 -7.56 -6.42
N ALA A 84 17.19 -7.99 -7.50
CA ALA A 84 17.34 -7.14 -8.68
C ALA A 84 15.98 -6.79 -9.31
N GLY A 85 15.05 -7.74 -9.35
CA GLY A 85 13.68 -7.50 -9.81
C GLY A 85 12.92 -6.51 -8.93
N LEU A 86 13.05 -6.60 -7.60
CA LEU A 86 12.46 -5.66 -6.64
C LEU A 86 13.01 -4.24 -6.82
N LEU A 87 14.33 -4.08 -6.96
CA LEU A 87 14.98 -2.78 -7.11
C LEU A 87 14.68 -2.10 -8.45
N THR A 88 14.50 -2.89 -9.51
CA THR A 88 14.27 -2.37 -10.87
C THR A 88 12.80 -2.30 -11.26
N GLY A 89 11.91 -2.98 -10.51
CA GLY A 89 10.50 -3.12 -10.87
C GLY A 89 10.27 -3.96 -12.13
N ARG A 90 11.22 -4.85 -12.48
CA ARG A 90 11.19 -5.64 -13.72
C ARG A 90 11.34 -7.13 -13.43
N TYR A 91 10.64 -7.95 -14.20
CA TYR A 91 10.92 -9.39 -14.27
C TYR A 91 12.36 -9.62 -14.75
N GLN A 92 13.03 -10.59 -14.13
CA GLN A 92 14.45 -10.86 -14.32
C GLN A 92 14.81 -11.21 -15.77
N GLN A 93 13.90 -11.91 -16.45
CA GLN A 93 13.98 -12.27 -17.87
C GLN A 93 14.03 -11.04 -18.79
N ARG A 94 13.64 -9.85 -18.30
CA ARG A 94 13.68 -8.61 -19.10
C ARG A 94 15.07 -7.96 -19.12
N PHE A 95 16.00 -8.40 -18.29
CA PHE A 95 17.35 -7.82 -18.21
C PHE A 95 18.46 -8.87 -18.01
N GLY A 96 18.13 -10.17 -18.15
CA GLY A 96 19.12 -11.25 -18.24
C GLY A 96 19.71 -11.73 -16.92
N HIS A 97 19.14 -11.37 -15.77
CA HIS A 97 19.61 -11.79 -14.45
C HIS A 97 18.73 -12.88 -13.82
N GLU A 98 18.58 -14.00 -14.54
CA GLU A 98 17.58 -15.03 -14.22
C GLU A 98 18.02 -16.00 -13.12
N PHE A 99 19.33 -16.18 -12.95
CA PHE A 99 19.91 -17.17 -12.04
C PHE A 99 20.99 -16.53 -11.17
N ASN A 100 21.25 -17.12 -10.00
CA ASN A 100 22.49 -16.84 -9.28
C ASN A 100 23.67 -17.40 -10.09
N PRO A 101 24.86 -16.77 -10.04
CA PRO A 101 26.06 -17.38 -10.59
C PRO A 101 26.29 -18.73 -9.91
N GLY A 102 26.56 -19.77 -10.70
CA GLY A 102 26.97 -21.07 -10.19
C GLY A 102 28.32 -20.97 -9.46
N PRO A 103 28.71 -22.01 -8.69
CA PRO A 103 30.09 -22.13 -8.28
C PRO A 103 31.02 -22.07 -9.50
N PRO A 104 32.24 -21.51 -9.35
CA PRO A 104 33.23 -21.54 -10.41
C PRO A 104 33.59 -22.99 -10.82
#